data_AF-A0A7J3D480-F1
#
_entry.id   AF-A0A7J3D480-F1
#
_cell.length_a   1.000
_cell.length_b   1.000
_cell.length_c   1.000
_cell.angle_alpha   90.00
_cell.angle_beta   90.00
_cell.angle_gamma   90.00
#
_symmetry.space_group_name_H-M   'P 1'
#
loop_
_entity.id
_entity.type
_entity.pdbx_description
1 polymer ?
#
loop_
_entity_poly.entity_id
_entity_poly.type
_entity_poly.pdbx_seq_one_letter_code
_entity_poly.pdbx_strand_id
1 'polypeptide(L)'
;MWGLITFGIIVAVAITYNLTKRTKTPPQQRPIPAQPTPEYFISVDLNDAIAFYNRAKDSYDSMNYKEAITFSYSAVKDVLTKVLSYLQIPFSQELNIVDMSFLALSKGVRVSFIEAAQHINTIKLRSTLEQPITKEEALWTLSASKAIIDACKELPISFQVRG
;
A
#
# COMPACT_ATOMS: atom_id res chain seq x y z
N MET A 1 57.78 -7.29 54.89
CA MET A 1 57.04 -8.20 53.99
C MET A 1 55.52 -8.00 54.18
N TRP A 2 55.02 -6.75 54.06
CA TRP A 2 53.61 -6.37 54.31
C TRP A 2 52.94 -5.69 53.09
N GLY A 3 53.71 -5.37 52.04
CA GLY A 3 53.23 -4.63 50.87
C GLY A 3 52.46 -5.46 49.83
N LEU A 4 52.51 -6.79 49.91
CA LEU A 4 51.79 -7.67 48.96
C LEU A 4 50.36 -7.98 49.40
N ILE A 5 50.03 -7.83 50.69
CA ILE A 5 48.68 -8.10 51.20
C ILE A 5 47.74 -6.92 50.93
N THR A 6 48.25 -5.69 50.93
CA THR A 6 47.43 -4.48 50.70
C THR A 6 46.98 -4.32 49.25
N PHE A 7 47.80 -4.71 48.27
CA PHE A 7 47.40 -4.68 46.86
C PHE A 7 46.30 -5.70 46.52
N GLY A 8 46.34 -6.90 47.14
CA GLY A 8 45.32 -7.92 46.96
C GLY A 8 43.93 -7.50 47.43
N ILE A 9 43.86 -6.75 48.54
CA ILE A 9 42.59 -6.26 49.11
C ILE A 9 41.99 -5.15 48.24
N ILE A 10 42.79 -4.24 47.68
CA ILE A 10 42.30 -3.15 46.83
C ILE A 10 41.71 -3.71 45.52
N VAL A 11 42.36 -4.72 44.92
CA VAL A 11 41.84 -5.37 43.71
C VAL A 11 40.56 -6.16 44.01
N ALA A 12 40.50 -6.86 45.15
CA ALA A 12 39.29 -7.57 45.56
C ALA A 12 38.11 -6.60 45.77
N VAL A 13 38.30 -5.49 46.49
CA VAL A 13 37.25 -4.48 46.71
C VAL A 13 36.80 -3.84 45.39
N ALA A 14 37.72 -3.55 44.46
CA ALA A 14 37.37 -3.00 43.15
C ALA A 14 36.53 -3.98 42.30
N ILE A 15 36.83 -5.27 42.36
CA ILE A 15 36.06 -6.31 41.66
C ILE A 15 34.66 -6.46 42.28
N THR A 16 34.55 -6.51 43.60
CA THR A 16 33.25 -6.63 44.29
C THR A 16 32.37 -5.39 44.06
N TYR A 17 32.98 -4.20 44.03
CA TYR A 17 32.28 -2.93 43.76
C TYR A 17 31.78 -2.83 42.31
N ASN A 18 32.52 -3.40 41.35
CA ASN A 18 32.10 -3.45 39.96
C ASN A 18 31.02 -4.52 39.69
N LEU A 19 31.02 -5.61 40.48
CA LEU A 19 29.97 -6.65 40.43
C LEU A 19 28.65 -6.20 41.05
N THR A 20 28.69 -5.39 42.12
CA THR A 20 27.46 -4.81 42.73
C THR A 20 26.88 -3.65 41.91
N LYS A 21 27.67 -2.94 41.11
CA LYS A 21 27.16 -1.93 40.17
C LYS A 21 26.47 -2.51 38.94
N ARG A 22 26.64 -3.81 38.63
CA ARG A 22 26.05 -4.46 37.44
C ARG A 22 24.65 -5.07 37.65
N THR A 23 24.09 -5.05 38.85
CA THR A 23 22.72 -5.55 39.12
C THR A 23 21.71 -4.45 39.42
N LYS A 24 21.94 -3.23 38.91
CA LYS A 24 20.82 -2.32 38.65
C LYS A 24 20.47 -2.46 37.18
N THR A 25 19.67 -3.48 36.87
CA THR A 25 18.82 -3.44 35.68
C THR A 25 18.16 -2.06 35.71
N PRO A 26 18.34 -1.20 34.68
CA PRO A 26 17.48 -0.05 34.53
C PRO A 26 16.05 -0.58 34.65
N PRO A 27 15.12 0.09 35.36
CA PRO A 27 13.73 -0.32 35.27
C PRO A 27 13.43 -0.48 33.79
N GLN A 28 13.09 -1.70 33.36
CA GLN A 28 12.60 -1.92 32.01
C GLN A 28 11.47 -0.92 31.88
N GLN A 29 11.72 0.16 31.13
CA GLN A 29 10.63 0.90 30.55
C GLN A 29 9.88 -0.18 29.79
N ARG A 30 8.71 -0.58 30.30
CA ARG A 30 7.76 -1.32 29.49
C ARG A 30 7.75 -0.56 28.17
N PRO A 31 7.97 -1.21 27.01
CA PRO A 31 7.80 -0.52 25.76
C PRO A 31 6.46 0.17 25.87
N ILE A 32 6.47 1.52 25.84
CA ILE A 32 5.24 2.29 25.77
C ILE A 32 4.55 1.65 24.58
N PRO A 33 3.35 1.05 24.73
CA PRO A 33 2.65 0.50 23.58
C PRO A 33 2.65 1.62 22.57
N ALA A 34 3.31 1.40 21.42
CA ALA A 34 3.41 2.41 20.38
C ALA A 34 1.99 2.92 20.19
N GLN A 35 1.76 4.19 20.52
CA GLN A 35 0.44 4.76 20.35
C GLN A 35 0.05 4.44 18.90
N PRO A 36 -1.11 3.81 18.65
CA PRO A 36 -1.50 3.47 17.30
C PRO A 36 -1.41 4.75 16.50
N THR A 37 -0.47 4.78 15.54
CA THR A 37 -0.33 5.93 14.64
C THR A 37 -1.71 6.13 14.03
N PRO A 38 -2.31 7.32 14.13
CA PRO A 38 -3.64 7.55 13.57
C PRO A 38 -3.62 7.14 12.10
N GLU A 39 -4.35 6.08 11.76
CA GLU A 39 -4.52 5.64 10.39
C GLU A 39 -5.55 6.56 9.76
N TYR A 40 -5.09 7.41 8.84
CA TYR A 40 -5.97 8.26 8.04
C TYR A 40 -6.40 7.47 6.81
N PHE A 41 -7.69 7.51 6.50
CA PHE A 41 -8.25 6.85 5.33
C PHE A 41 -8.79 7.87 4.34
N ILE A 42 -8.59 7.62 3.05
CA ILE A 42 -9.34 8.27 1.97
C ILE A 42 -10.58 7.42 1.71
N SER A 43 -11.74 8.06 1.71
CA SER A 43 -12.96 7.49 1.15
C SER A 43 -13.34 8.25 -0.10
N VAL A 44 -13.53 7.53 -1.21
CA VAL A 44 -13.87 8.07 -2.52
C VAL A 44 -15.25 7.57 -2.95
N ASP A 45 -16.01 8.40 -3.65
CA ASP A 45 -17.29 8.00 -4.23
C ASP A 45 -17.08 7.02 -5.40
N LEU A 46 -17.62 5.82 -5.25
CA LEU A 46 -17.45 4.73 -6.21
C LEU A 46 -18.62 4.56 -7.18
N ASN A 47 -19.64 5.42 -7.14
CA ASN A 47 -20.86 5.24 -7.94
C ASN A 47 -20.56 5.09 -9.45
N ASP A 48 -19.76 5.99 -10.03
CA ASP A 48 -19.43 5.94 -11.46
C ASP A 48 -18.56 4.73 -11.80
N ALA A 49 -17.59 4.40 -10.95
CA ALA A 49 -16.77 3.20 -11.11
C ALA A 49 -17.58 1.91 -11.05
N ILE A 50 -18.57 1.83 -10.15
CA ILE A 50 -19.51 0.71 -10.06
C ILE A 50 -20.37 0.65 -11.33
N ALA A 51 -20.81 1.79 -11.87
CA ALA A 51 -21.56 1.82 -13.12
C ALA A 51 -20.71 1.31 -14.30
N PHE A 52 -19.44 1.71 -14.41
CA PHE A 52 -18.52 1.16 -15.40
C PHE A 52 -18.29 -0.34 -15.19
N TYR A 53 -18.11 -0.79 -13.96
CA TYR A 53 -17.95 -2.21 -13.64
C TYR A 53 -19.18 -3.03 -14.05
N ASN A 54 -20.39 -2.54 -13.80
CA ASN A 54 -21.61 -3.23 -14.19
C ASN A 54 -21.71 -3.35 -15.72
N ARG A 55 -21.38 -2.29 -16.46
CA ARG A 55 -21.29 -2.37 -17.94
C ARG A 55 -20.24 -3.38 -18.39
N ALA A 56 -19.09 -3.43 -17.71
CA ALA A 56 -18.06 -4.43 -18.01
C ALA A 56 -18.57 -5.86 -17.83
N LYS A 57 -19.34 -6.10 -16.78
CA LYS A 57 -19.98 -7.38 -16.51
C LYS A 57 -21.01 -7.73 -17.59
N ASP A 58 -21.89 -6.79 -17.95
CA ASP A 58 -22.89 -7.00 -19.00
C ASP A 58 -22.24 -7.33 -20.36
N SER A 59 -21.16 -6.63 -20.71
CA SER A 59 -20.37 -6.93 -21.92
C SER A 59 -19.70 -8.31 -21.85
N TYR A 60 -19.19 -8.73 -20.67
CA TYR A 60 -18.62 -10.06 -20.49
C TYR A 60 -19.68 -11.15 -20.67
N ASP A 61 -20.85 -10.98 -20.06
CA ASP A 61 -21.98 -11.91 -20.15
C ASP A 61 -22.51 -12.02 -21.58
N SER A 62 -22.39 -10.93 -22.36
CA SER A 62 -22.68 -10.88 -23.80
C SER A 62 -21.55 -11.41 -24.70
N MET A 63 -20.50 -12.02 -24.12
CA MET A 63 -19.30 -12.52 -24.81
C MET A 63 -18.48 -11.43 -25.55
N ASN A 64 -18.70 -10.16 -25.25
CA ASN A 64 -17.93 -9.03 -25.77
C ASN A 64 -16.73 -8.72 -24.86
N TYR A 65 -15.70 -9.57 -24.92
CA TYR A 65 -14.54 -9.52 -24.04
C TYR A 65 -13.72 -8.22 -24.17
N LYS A 66 -13.61 -7.68 -25.39
CA LYS A 66 -12.87 -6.44 -25.67
C LYS A 66 -13.52 -5.24 -24.97
N GLU A 67 -14.84 -5.17 -25.02
CA GLU A 67 -15.61 -4.12 -24.37
C GLU A 67 -15.61 -4.31 -22.85
N ALA A 68 -15.74 -5.55 -22.35
CA ALA A 68 -15.62 -5.87 -20.93
C ALA A 68 -14.29 -5.37 -20.32
N ILE A 69 -13.17 -5.57 -21.01
CA ILE A 69 -11.86 -5.07 -20.59
C ILE A 69 -11.81 -3.55 -20.61
N THR A 70 -12.41 -2.92 -21.62
CA THR A 70 -12.44 -1.46 -21.75
C THR A 70 -13.20 -0.83 -20.59
N PHE A 71 -14.39 -1.33 -20.27
CA PHE A 71 -15.16 -0.83 -19.14
C PHE A 71 -14.50 -1.16 -17.79
N SER A 72 -13.89 -2.34 -17.64
CA SER A 72 -13.13 -2.69 -16.43
C SER A 72 -11.96 -1.73 -16.20
N TYR A 73 -11.22 -1.39 -17.27
CA TYR A 73 -10.14 -0.42 -17.23
C TYR A 73 -10.66 0.98 -16.84
N SER A 74 -11.75 1.43 -17.46
CA SER A 74 -12.37 2.73 -17.15
C SER A 74 -12.86 2.79 -15.70
N ALA A 75 -13.39 1.70 -15.15
CA ALA A 75 -13.82 1.63 -13.76
C ALA A 75 -12.66 1.87 -12.79
N VAL A 76 -11.52 1.21 -13.01
CA VAL A 76 -10.31 1.41 -12.19
C VAL A 76 -9.78 2.83 -12.35
N LYS A 77 -9.74 3.33 -13.60
CA LYS A 77 -9.24 4.68 -13.90
C LYS A 77 -10.10 5.77 -13.25
N ASP A 78 -11.43 5.60 -13.20
CA ASP A 78 -12.34 6.52 -12.53
C ASP A 78 -12.03 6.63 -11.02
N VAL A 79 -11.89 5.49 -10.34
CA VAL A 79 -11.56 5.50 -8.91
C VAL A 79 -10.21 6.14 -8.64
N LEU A 80 -9.18 5.79 -9.42
CA LEU A 80 -7.85 6.38 -9.26
C LEU A 80 -7.86 7.89 -9.54
N THR A 81 -8.63 8.35 -10.53
CA THR A 81 -8.83 9.77 -10.80
C THR A 81 -9.38 10.48 -9.56
N LYS A 82 -10.41 9.92 -8.92
CA LYS A 82 -11.00 10.48 -7.69
C LYS A 82 -10.02 10.47 -6.52
N VAL A 83 -9.22 9.42 -6.37
CA VAL A 83 -8.17 9.36 -5.34
C VAL A 83 -7.14 10.47 -5.55
N LEU A 84 -6.64 10.65 -6.77
CA LEU A 84 -5.67 11.69 -7.08
C LEU A 84 -6.26 13.10 -6.93
N SER A 85 -7.53 13.29 -7.30
CA SER A 85 -8.26 14.55 -7.09
C SER A 85 -8.45 14.87 -5.61
N TYR A 86 -8.75 13.88 -4.76
CA TYR A 86 -8.83 14.06 -3.31
C TYR A 86 -7.49 14.55 -2.73
N LEU A 87 -6.38 14.04 -3.25
CA LEU A 87 -5.02 14.43 -2.87
C LEU A 87 -4.55 15.74 -3.52
N GLN A 88 -5.40 16.39 -4.34
CA GLN A 88 -5.10 17.62 -5.08
C GLN A 88 -3.84 17.49 -5.96
N ILE A 89 -3.59 16.29 -6.50
CA ILE A 89 -2.48 16.05 -7.40
C ILE A 89 -2.89 16.53 -8.79
N PRO A 90 -2.14 17.42 -9.46
CA PRO A 90 -2.38 17.69 -10.87
C PRO A 90 -1.95 16.49 -11.71
N PHE A 91 -2.83 15.97 -12.55
CA PHE A 91 -2.55 14.85 -13.44
C PHE A 91 -3.23 15.03 -14.80
N SER A 92 -2.64 14.44 -15.85
CA SER A 92 -3.25 14.36 -17.18
C SER A 92 -4.30 13.27 -17.23
N GLN A 93 -5.43 13.52 -17.90
CA GLN A 93 -6.45 12.48 -18.13
C GLN A 93 -5.94 11.34 -19.02
N GLU A 94 -4.82 11.51 -19.71
CA GLU A 94 -4.20 10.46 -20.54
C GLU A 94 -3.37 9.46 -19.74
N LEU A 95 -3.10 9.74 -18.46
CA LEU A 95 -2.35 8.81 -17.61
C LEU A 95 -3.03 7.44 -17.56
N ASN A 96 -2.19 6.41 -17.59
CA ASN A 96 -2.65 5.04 -17.41
C ASN A 96 -2.81 4.73 -15.91
N ILE A 97 -3.54 3.64 -15.61
CA ILE A 97 -3.84 3.24 -14.23
C ILE A 97 -2.59 2.87 -13.40
N VAL A 98 -1.49 2.47 -14.04
CA VAL A 98 -0.23 2.13 -13.36
C VAL A 98 0.44 3.39 -12.86
N ASP A 99 0.60 4.38 -13.73
CA ASP A 99 1.20 5.67 -13.37
C ASP A 99 0.36 6.39 -12.32
N MET A 100 -0.97 6.34 -12.45
CA MET A 100 -1.87 6.87 -11.42
C MET A 100 -1.67 6.18 -10.05
N SER A 101 -1.48 4.85 -10.05
CA SER A 101 -1.21 4.08 -8.83
C SER A 101 0.12 4.48 -8.18
N PHE A 102 1.18 4.68 -8.99
CA PHE A 102 2.47 5.16 -8.49
C PHE A 102 2.40 6.61 -7.97
N LEU A 103 1.62 7.47 -8.62
CA LEU A 103 1.39 8.84 -8.14
C LEU A 103 0.71 8.83 -6.76
N ALA A 104 -0.34 8.03 -6.58
CA ALA A 104 -0.98 7.87 -5.28
C ALA A 104 0.01 7.35 -4.22
N LEU A 105 0.79 6.33 -4.56
CA LEU A 105 1.84 5.79 -3.68
C LEU A 105 2.87 6.85 -3.29
N SER A 106 3.32 7.68 -4.23
CA SER A 106 4.29 8.75 -3.98
C SER A 106 3.80 9.81 -2.98
N LYS A 107 2.49 9.91 -2.77
CA LYS A 107 1.84 10.80 -1.80
C LYS A 107 1.49 10.12 -0.48
N GLY A 108 1.98 8.90 -0.26
CA GLY A 108 1.80 8.17 0.99
C GLY A 108 0.51 7.35 1.06
N VAL A 109 -0.24 7.22 -0.04
CA VAL A 109 -1.35 6.26 -0.11
C VAL A 109 -0.77 4.86 -0.22
N ARG A 110 -1.22 3.94 0.63
CA ARG A 110 -0.82 2.54 0.48
C ARG A 110 -1.64 1.90 -0.63
N VAL A 111 -0.94 1.51 -1.69
CA VAL A 111 -1.53 0.86 -2.87
C VAL A 111 -1.03 -0.58 -2.92
N SER A 112 -1.92 -1.56 -2.72
CA SER A 112 -1.58 -2.99 -2.70
C SER A 112 -1.80 -3.70 -4.05
N PHE A 113 -2.23 -2.97 -5.09
CA PHE A 113 -2.73 -3.54 -6.34
C PHE A 113 -1.95 -3.12 -7.59
N ILE A 114 -0.72 -2.63 -7.44
CA ILE A 114 0.11 -2.16 -8.56
C ILE A 114 0.33 -3.25 -9.60
N GLU A 115 0.64 -4.48 -9.17
CA GLU A 115 0.82 -5.63 -10.07
C GLU A 115 -0.45 -5.93 -10.86
N ALA A 116 -1.62 -5.87 -10.19
CA ALA A 116 -2.90 -6.08 -10.84
C ALA A 116 -3.19 -4.98 -11.87
N ALA A 117 -2.96 -3.70 -11.52
CA ALA A 117 -3.10 -2.58 -12.43
C ALA A 117 -2.16 -2.72 -13.65
N GLN A 118 -0.93 -3.19 -13.46
CA GLN A 118 0.01 -3.45 -14.55
C GLN A 118 -0.51 -4.52 -15.50
N HIS A 119 -1.00 -5.64 -14.95
CA HIS A 119 -1.56 -6.71 -15.77
C HIS A 119 -2.80 -6.28 -16.56
N ILE A 120 -3.73 -5.55 -15.91
CA ILE A 120 -4.90 -4.95 -16.58
C ILE A 120 -4.44 -4.02 -17.72
N ASN A 121 -3.43 -3.17 -17.47
CA ASN A 121 -2.91 -2.25 -18.49
C ASN A 121 -2.29 -2.99 -19.69
N THR A 122 -1.56 -4.08 -19.45
CA THR A 122 -1.01 -4.93 -20.52
C THR A 122 -2.13 -5.57 -21.35
N ILE A 123 -3.14 -6.16 -20.71
CA ILE A 123 -4.30 -6.75 -21.42
C ILE A 123 -5.03 -5.66 -22.23
N LYS A 124 -5.25 -4.47 -21.65
CA LYS A 124 -5.90 -3.36 -22.35
C LYS A 124 -5.09 -2.89 -23.56
N LEU A 125 -3.77 -2.79 -23.45
CA LEU A 125 -2.91 -2.43 -24.57
C LEU A 125 -2.99 -3.45 -25.70
N ARG A 126 -2.90 -4.75 -25.37
CA ARG A 126 -3.07 -5.84 -26.35
C ARG A 126 -4.42 -5.76 -27.06
N SER A 127 -5.48 -5.51 -26.29
CA SER A 127 -6.84 -5.33 -26.79
C SER A 127 -6.97 -4.13 -27.76
N THR A 128 -6.30 -3.01 -27.47
CA THR A 128 -6.26 -1.83 -28.36
C THR A 128 -5.47 -2.10 -29.65
N LEU A 129 -4.45 -2.96 -29.58
CA LEU A 129 -3.64 -3.37 -30.73
C LEU A 129 -4.30 -4.51 -31.56
N GLU A 130 -5.60 -4.74 -31.37
CA GLU A 130 -6.37 -5.81 -32.04
C GLU A 130 -5.79 -7.22 -31.86
N GLN A 131 -5.02 -7.44 -30.79
CA GLN A 131 -4.51 -8.78 -30.47
C GLN A 131 -5.63 -9.64 -29.87
N PRO A 132 -5.57 -10.97 -30.08
CA PRO A 132 -6.56 -11.88 -29.51
C PRO A 132 -6.57 -11.79 -27.98
N ILE A 133 -7.78 -11.76 -27.43
CA ILE A 133 -8.05 -11.74 -26.00
C ILE A 133 -8.89 -12.95 -25.64
N THR A 134 -8.47 -13.67 -24.61
CA THR A 134 -9.20 -14.85 -24.15
C THR A 134 -10.33 -14.48 -23.18
N LYS A 135 -11.27 -15.42 -23.02
CA LYS A 135 -12.34 -15.31 -22.03
C LYS A 135 -11.77 -15.22 -20.61
N GLU A 136 -10.72 -15.97 -20.32
CA GLU A 136 -10.05 -16.03 -19.03
C GLU A 136 -9.37 -14.69 -18.70
N GLU A 137 -8.72 -14.07 -19.69
CA GLU A 137 -8.10 -12.74 -19.54
C GLU A 137 -9.16 -11.66 -19.23
N ALA A 138 -10.31 -11.72 -19.90
CA ALA A 138 -11.41 -10.80 -19.64
C ALA A 138 -12.03 -11.02 -18.25
N LEU A 139 -12.25 -12.28 -17.85
CA LEU A 139 -12.77 -12.62 -16.52
C LEU A 139 -11.82 -12.19 -15.41
N TRP A 140 -10.51 -12.43 -15.61
CA TRP A 140 -9.49 -12.02 -14.66
C TRP A 140 -9.46 -10.49 -14.54
N THR A 141 -9.51 -9.77 -15.67
CA THR A 141 -9.55 -8.29 -15.69
C THR A 141 -10.77 -7.76 -14.96
N LEU A 142 -11.94 -8.35 -15.20
CA LEU A 142 -13.18 -7.99 -14.50
C LEU A 142 -13.04 -8.21 -12.98
N SER A 143 -12.54 -9.37 -12.57
CA SER A 143 -12.38 -9.72 -11.14
C SER A 143 -11.35 -8.81 -10.45
N ALA A 144 -10.21 -8.56 -11.10
CA ALA A 144 -9.16 -7.68 -10.61
C ALA A 144 -9.64 -6.23 -10.49
N SER A 145 -10.39 -5.73 -11.48
CA SER A 145 -10.97 -4.38 -11.42
C SER A 145 -11.92 -4.22 -10.23
N LYS A 146 -12.77 -5.23 -9.94
CA LYS A 146 -13.63 -5.22 -8.76
C LYS A 146 -12.84 -5.14 -7.46
N ALA A 147 -11.80 -5.96 -7.35
CA ALA A 147 -10.95 -5.99 -6.16
C ALA A 147 -10.22 -4.66 -5.95
N ILE A 148 -9.77 -4.00 -7.02
CA ILE A 148 -9.16 -2.67 -6.95
C ILE A 148 -10.17 -1.63 -6.49
N ILE A 149 -11.38 -1.62 -7.07
CA ILE A 149 -12.46 -0.70 -6.67
C ILE A 149 -12.78 -0.88 -5.18
N ASP A 150 -12.86 -2.12 -4.69
CA ASP A 150 -13.10 -2.41 -3.29
C ASP A 150 -11.94 -1.98 -2.39
N ALA A 151 -10.69 -2.22 -2.80
CA ALA A 151 -9.51 -1.76 -2.07
C ALA A 151 -9.44 -0.24 -1.98
N CYS A 152 -9.99 0.46 -2.98
CA CYS A 152 -10.03 1.91 -3.00
C CYS A 152 -11.14 2.54 -2.15
N LYS A 153 -12.06 1.75 -1.57
CA LYS A 153 -13.11 2.27 -0.66
C LYS A 153 -12.53 3.02 0.53
N GLU A 154 -11.47 2.46 1.08
CA GLU A 154 -10.77 2.96 2.27
C GLU A 154 -9.28 2.77 2.04
N LEU A 155 -8.62 3.80 1.51
CA LEU A 155 -7.19 3.76 1.27
C LEU A 155 -6.43 4.36 2.44
N PRO A 156 -5.58 3.59 3.14
CA PRO A 156 -4.79 4.14 4.23
C PRO A 156 -3.70 5.07 3.69
N ILE A 157 -3.54 6.22 4.35
CA ILE A 157 -2.53 7.23 4.06
C ILE A 157 -1.54 7.27 5.23
N SER A 158 -0.25 7.16 4.93
CA SER A 158 0.80 7.56 5.86
C SER A 158 1.16 9.02 5.61
N PHE A 159 0.61 9.95 6.39
CA PHE A 159 1.21 11.28 6.50
C PHE A 159 2.52 11.13 7.26
N GLN A 160 3.66 11.21 6.56
CA GLN A 160 4.88 11.58 7.27
C GLN A 160 4.72 13.03 7.69
N VAL A 161 4.44 13.26 8.98
CA VAL A 161 4.63 14.56 9.61
C VAL A 161 6.13 14.87 9.46
N ARG A 162 6.51 15.59 8.42
CA ARG A 162 7.80 16.28 8.39
C ARG A 162 7.68 17.39 9.44
N GLY A 163 8.14 17.08 10.65
CA GLY A 163 8.52 18.09 11.64
C GLY A 163 9.77 18.84 11.21
#